data_AF-A0A1E3H749-F1
#
_entry.id   AF-A0A1E3H749-F1
#
_cell.length_a   1.000
_cell.length_b   1.000
_cell.length_c   1.000
_cell.angle_alpha   90.00
_cell.angle_beta   90.00
_cell.angle_gamma   90.00
#
_symmetry.space_group_name_H-M   'P 1'
#
loop_
_entity.id
_entity.type
_entity.pdbx_description
1 polymer ?
#
loop_
_entity_poly.entity_id
_entity_poly.type
_entity_poly.pdbx_seq_one_letter_code
_entity_poly.pdbx_strand_id
1 'polypeptide(L)'
;MMVALGKDGVLTVEDLAGCATDDLVGWSERKNGETQRFKGALSDFEISRTDAEAMVLAARVAAGWIEADAEEVSEDETSGDDVADDETETDGEAEVEIEAEADADAGEEVSEDAETGQEPATRA
;
A
#
# COMPACT_ATOMS: atom_id res chain seq x y z
N MET A 1 7.64 5.86 -15.30
CA MET A 1 7.13 4.48 -15.46
C MET A 1 5.62 4.44 -15.64
N MET A 2 4.81 5.07 -14.76
CA MET A 2 3.33 5.03 -14.86
C MET A 2 2.74 5.37 -16.25
N VAL A 3 3.28 6.38 -16.94
CA VAL A 3 2.80 6.75 -18.30
C VAL A 3 3.04 5.63 -19.32
N ALA A 4 4.09 4.81 -19.16
CA ALA A 4 4.37 3.71 -20.07
C ALA A 4 3.46 2.51 -19.77
N LEU A 5 3.26 2.18 -18.50
CA LEU A 5 2.28 1.18 -18.05
C LEU A 5 0.86 1.51 -18.54
N GLY A 6 0.42 2.76 -18.39
CA GLY A 6 -0.90 3.19 -18.87
C GLY A 6 -1.05 3.16 -20.39
N LYS A 7 0.03 3.24 -21.17
CA LYS A 7 0.00 3.07 -22.64
C LYS A 7 -0.14 1.62 -23.07
N ASP A 8 0.39 0.69 -22.27
CA ASP A 8 0.23 -0.76 -22.43
C ASP A 8 -1.09 -1.28 -21.80
N GLY A 9 -1.91 -0.39 -21.24
CA GLY A 9 -3.22 -0.74 -20.67
C GLY A 9 -3.20 -1.18 -19.21
N VAL A 10 -2.08 -1.01 -18.52
CA VAL A 10 -1.93 -1.29 -17.09
C VAL A 10 -2.32 -0.03 -16.30
N LEU A 11 -3.56 0.01 -15.80
CA LEU A 11 -4.12 1.18 -15.12
C LEU A 11 -4.22 0.99 -13.61
N THR A 12 -4.42 -0.25 -13.17
CA THR A 12 -4.62 -0.61 -11.76
C THR A 12 -3.50 -1.53 -11.24
N VAL A 13 -3.43 -1.68 -9.92
CA VAL A 13 -2.51 -2.62 -9.26
C VAL A 13 -2.85 -4.07 -9.64
N GLU A 14 -4.13 -4.36 -9.82
CA GLU A 14 -4.61 -5.68 -10.28
C GLU A 14 -4.19 -5.97 -11.72
N ASP A 15 -4.19 -4.97 -12.61
CA ASP A 15 -3.65 -5.13 -13.97
C ASP A 15 -2.16 -5.47 -13.93
N LEU A 16 -1.39 -4.80 -13.05
CA LEU A 16 0.04 -5.07 -12.88
C LEU A 16 0.30 -6.45 -12.28
N ALA A 17 -0.56 -6.93 -11.37
CA ALA A 17 -0.49 -8.27 -10.79
C ALA A 17 -0.73 -9.37 -11.85
N GLY A 18 -1.57 -9.06 -12.85
CA GLY A 18 -1.88 -9.91 -14.00
C GLY A 18 -0.80 -9.95 -15.08
N CYS A 19 0.09 -8.95 -15.13
CA CYS A 19 1.17 -8.91 -16.12
C CYS A 19 2.21 -10.03 -15.91
N ALA A 20 2.78 -10.50 -17.02
CA ALA A 20 4.00 -11.30 -16.99
C ALA A 20 5.23 -10.37 -16.94
N THR A 21 6.33 -10.89 -16.40
CA THR A 21 7.60 -10.14 -16.36
C THR A 21 8.06 -9.73 -17.75
N ASP A 22 7.86 -10.58 -18.77
CA ASP A 22 8.24 -10.27 -20.15
C ASP A 22 7.37 -9.19 -20.81
N ASP A 23 6.14 -8.96 -20.34
CA ASP A 23 5.35 -7.79 -20.76
C ASP A 23 6.01 -6.48 -20.29
N LEU A 24 6.77 -6.52 -19.18
CA LEU A 24 7.45 -5.35 -18.63
C LEU A 24 8.83 -5.13 -19.27
N VAL A 25 9.70 -6.14 -19.26
CA VAL A 25 11.09 -5.97 -19.75
C VAL A 25 11.28 -6.33 -21.23
N GLY A 26 10.31 -7.01 -21.82
CA GLY A 26 10.37 -7.55 -23.18
C GLY A 26 10.96 -8.97 -23.24
N TRP A 27 10.74 -9.62 -24.37
CA TRP A 27 11.26 -10.95 -24.68
C TRP A 27 11.89 -11.01 -26.08
N SER A 28 12.62 -12.08 -26.35
CA SER A 28 13.12 -12.38 -27.69
C SER A 28 12.66 -13.75 -28.13
N GLU A 29 11.96 -13.82 -29.24
CA GLU A 29 11.54 -15.08 -29.86
C GLU A 29 12.49 -15.44 -31.00
N ARG A 30 12.89 -16.72 -31.05
CA ARG A 30 13.65 -17.26 -32.18
C ARG A 30 12.77 -18.16 -33.03
N LYS A 31 12.62 -17.81 -34.30
CA LYS A 31 11.87 -18.61 -35.28
C LYS A 31 12.61 -18.63 -36.60
N ASN A 32 12.72 -19.81 -37.21
CA ASN A 32 13.35 -20.02 -38.52
C ASN A 32 14.78 -19.45 -38.66
N GLY A 33 15.56 -19.41 -37.58
CA GLY A 33 16.93 -18.89 -37.58
C GLY A 33 17.04 -17.37 -37.40
N GLU A 34 15.92 -16.65 -37.31
CA GLU A 34 15.87 -15.22 -37.02
C GLU A 34 15.46 -14.98 -35.56
N THR A 35 16.11 -14.01 -34.89
CA THR A 35 15.76 -13.59 -33.53
C THR A 35 15.01 -12.28 -33.60
N GLN A 36 13.73 -12.29 -33.23
CA GLN A 36 12.90 -11.08 -33.12
C GLN A 36 12.86 -10.66 -31.65
N ARG A 37 13.13 -9.37 -31.39
CA ARG A 37 13.03 -8.76 -30.05
C ARG A 37 11.71 -8.02 -29.98
N PHE A 38 10.90 -8.31 -28.97
CA PHE A 38 9.71 -7.53 -28.66
C PHE A 38 9.98 -6.72 -27.40
N LYS A 39 9.57 -5.47 -27.44
CA LYS A 39 9.77 -4.50 -26.38
C LYS A 39 8.62 -4.63 -25.37
N GLY A 40 8.95 -4.61 -24.08
CA GLY A 40 7.97 -4.54 -23.00
C GLY A 40 7.69 -3.08 -22.59
N ALA A 41 6.66 -2.89 -21.78
CA ALA A 41 6.17 -1.58 -21.33
C ALA A 41 7.25 -0.75 -20.62
N LEU A 42 8.19 -1.40 -19.93
CA LEU A 42 9.24 -0.76 -19.13
C LEU A 42 10.63 -0.88 -19.75
N SER A 43 10.77 -1.37 -20.98
CA SER A 43 12.07 -1.52 -21.64
C SER A 43 12.86 -0.20 -21.81
N ASP A 44 12.21 0.97 -21.71
CA ASP A 44 12.86 2.29 -21.75
C ASP A 44 13.47 2.74 -20.40
N PHE A 45 13.15 2.06 -19.30
CA PHE A 45 13.52 2.48 -17.94
C PHE A 45 14.68 1.66 -17.34
N GLU A 46 15.38 0.88 -18.15
CA GLU A 46 16.55 0.07 -17.74
C GLU A 46 16.29 -0.83 -16.52
N ILE A 47 15.06 -1.35 -16.38
CA ILE A 47 14.67 -2.25 -15.29
C ILE A 47 15.23 -3.64 -15.55
N SER A 48 15.84 -4.24 -14.52
CA SER A 48 16.30 -5.63 -14.60
C SER A 48 15.13 -6.60 -14.56
N ARG A 49 15.32 -7.83 -15.07
CA ARG A 49 14.28 -8.87 -15.01
C ARG A 49 13.86 -9.16 -13.57
N THR A 50 14.81 -9.19 -12.64
CA THR A 50 14.56 -9.47 -11.22
C THR A 50 13.73 -8.36 -10.57
N ASP A 51 14.02 -7.10 -10.88
CA ASP A 51 13.24 -5.98 -10.35
C ASP A 51 11.80 -6.00 -10.91
N ALA A 52 11.63 -6.33 -12.19
CA ALA A 52 10.31 -6.48 -12.78
C ALA A 52 9.53 -7.67 -12.17
N GLU A 53 10.21 -8.78 -11.84
CA GLU A 53 9.62 -9.90 -11.10
C GLU A 53 9.17 -9.47 -9.70
N ALA A 54 10.01 -8.72 -8.98
CA ALA A 54 9.68 -8.19 -7.65
C ALA A 54 8.48 -7.24 -7.71
N MET A 55 8.39 -6.35 -8.71
CA MET A 55 7.24 -5.46 -8.90
C MET A 55 5.94 -6.24 -9.12
N VAL A 56 5.98 -7.29 -9.95
CA VAL A 56 4.80 -8.13 -10.21
C VAL A 56 4.41 -8.94 -8.97
N LEU A 57 5.36 -9.45 -8.20
CA LEU A 57 5.09 -10.13 -6.93
C LEU A 57 4.47 -9.18 -5.90
N ALA A 58 5.04 -7.98 -5.74
CA ALA A 58 4.49 -6.96 -4.86
C ALA A 58 3.06 -6.56 -5.28
N ALA A 59 2.79 -6.44 -6.58
CA ALA A 59 1.44 -6.18 -7.08
C ALA A 59 0.47 -7.34 -6.78
N ARG A 60 0.90 -8.61 -6.88
CA ARG A 60 0.07 -9.78 -6.52
C ARG A 60 -0.23 -9.86 -5.03
N VAL A 61 0.71 -9.47 -4.18
CA VAL A 61 0.48 -9.33 -2.74
C VAL A 61 -0.51 -8.20 -2.48
N ALA A 62 -0.31 -7.03 -3.09
CA ALA A 62 -1.20 -5.88 -2.92
C ALA A 62 -2.63 -6.14 -3.45
N ALA A 63 -2.77 -6.92 -4.52
CA ALA A 63 -4.05 -7.38 -5.06
C ALA A 63 -4.67 -8.55 -4.25
N GLY A 64 -3.96 -9.09 -3.26
CA GLY A 64 -4.42 -10.21 -2.43
C GLY A 64 -4.50 -11.56 -3.16
N TRP A 65 -3.79 -11.72 -4.30
CA TRP A 65 -3.76 -12.98 -5.05
C TRP A 65 -2.83 -14.01 -4.41
N ILE A 66 -1.80 -13.54 -3.73
CA ILE A 66 -0.85 -14.35 -2.96
C ILE A 66 -0.62 -13.70 -1.60
N GLU A 67 -0.38 -14.51 -0.59
CA GLU A 67 0.12 -14.03 0.70
C GLU A 67 1.62 -13.76 0.60
N ALA A 68 2.07 -12.66 1.19
CA ALA A 68 3.50 -12.37 1.29
C ALA A 68 4.16 -13.34 2.27
N ASP A 69 5.14 -14.12 1.80
CA ASP A 69 6.09 -14.75 2.70
C ASP A 69 7.06 -13.67 3.18
N ALA A 70 7.27 -13.56 4.49
CA ALA A 70 7.88 -12.40 5.15
C ALA A 70 9.35 -12.13 4.74
N GLU A 71 9.97 -13.01 3.96
CA GLU A 71 11.37 -12.87 3.51
C GLU A 71 11.52 -12.22 2.11
N GLU A 72 10.45 -12.12 1.31
CA GLU A 72 10.56 -11.76 -0.13
C GLU A 72 10.10 -10.32 -0.47
N VAL A 73 9.48 -9.61 0.47
CA VAL A 73 9.02 -8.23 0.27
C VAL A 73 10.06 -7.27 0.84
N SER A 74 10.98 -6.83 0.00
CA SER A 74 11.81 -5.65 0.30
C SER A 74 10.88 -4.45 0.51
N GLU A 75 10.82 -3.96 1.74
CA GLU A 75 10.15 -2.72 2.15
C GLU A 75 10.72 -1.53 1.36
N ASP A 76 10.11 -1.17 0.23
CA ASP A 76 10.30 0.14 -0.41
C ASP A 76 8.92 0.82 -0.48
N GLU A 77 8.72 1.76 0.44
CA GLU A 77 7.51 2.56 0.58
C GLU A 77 7.33 3.54 -0.59
N THR A 78 6.13 3.58 -1.18
CA THR A 78 5.48 4.75 -1.82
C THR A 78 4.00 4.38 -2.01
N SER A 79 3.09 4.68 -1.08
CA SER A 79 2.42 5.98 -0.86
C SER A 79 1.81 6.58 -2.13
N GLY A 80 0.49 6.62 -2.22
CA GLY A 80 -0.23 7.37 -3.24
C GLY A 80 -1.73 7.08 -3.33
N ASP A 81 -2.50 7.88 -2.59
CA ASP A 81 -3.89 8.31 -2.86
C ASP A 81 -5.05 7.60 -2.14
N ASP A 82 -5.38 8.19 -0.99
CA ASP A 82 -6.73 8.39 -0.48
C ASP A 82 -7.62 8.96 -1.61
N VAL A 83 -8.52 8.13 -2.16
CA VAL A 83 -9.74 8.62 -2.81
C VAL A 83 -10.90 8.19 -1.94
N ALA A 84 -11.20 9.04 -0.96
CA ALA A 84 -12.55 9.18 -0.45
C ALA A 84 -13.46 9.66 -1.60
N ASP A 85 -14.31 8.77 -2.10
CA ASP A 85 -15.50 9.05 -2.91
C ASP A 85 -16.67 8.45 -2.11
N ASP A 86 -17.27 9.23 -1.21
CA ASP A 86 -18.55 9.92 -1.42
C ASP A 86 -19.68 8.99 -1.88
N GLU A 87 -20.28 8.29 -0.92
CA GLU A 87 -21.66 7.83 -1.04
C GLU A 87 -22.56 8.72 -0.18
N THR A 88 -23.17 9.70 -0.85
CA THR A 88 -24.26 10.52 -0.33
C THR A 88 -25.48 9.65 -0.01
N GLU A 89 -25.63 9.23 1.23
CA GLU A 89 -26.90 8.74 1.76
C GLU A 89 -27.78 9.96 2.09
N THR A 90 -28.73 10.26 1.18
CA THR A 90 -29.90 11.05 1.50
C THR A 90 -30.88 10.16 2.26
N ASP A 91 -31.03 10.36 3.55
CA ASP A 91 -32.33 10.18 4.21
C ASP A 91 -32.52 11.32 5.21
N GLY A 92 -33.52 12.14 4.94
CA GLY A 92 -33.74 13.39 5.62
C GLY A 92 -34.60 13.20 6.84
N GLU A 93 -34.09 13.56 8.00
CA GLU A 93 -34.89 13.99 9.16
C GLU A 93 -34.11 15.12 9.85
N ALA A 94 -34.47 16.37 9.54
CA ALA A 94 -34.29 17.47 10.48
C ALA A 94 -35.08 17.09 11.75
N GLU A 95 -34.57 17.29 12.96
CA GLU A 95 -34.61 18.58 13.65
C GLU A 95 -33.42 18.72 14.61
N VAL A 96 -32.79 19.89 14.55
CA VAL A 96 -31.72 20.34 15.44
C VAL A 96 -32.37 20.96 16.68
N GLU A 97 -32.21 20.34 17.85
CA GLU A 97 -32.39 21.01 19.14
C GLU A 97 -31.02 21.36 19.72
N ILE A 98 -30.70 22.65 19.64
CA ILE A 98 -29.56 23.26 20.33
C ILE A 98 -30.08 23.68 21.70
N GLU A 99 -29.69 22.98 22.76
CA GLU A 99 -29.69 23.54 24.10
C GLU A 99 -28.25 23.63 24.60
N ALA A 100 -27.73 24.84 24.54
CA ALA A 100 -26.51 25.24 25.19
C ALA A 100 -26.86 25.60 26.64
N GLU A 101 -26.29 24.87 27.59
CA GLU A 101 -26.14 25.38 28.96
C GLU A 101 -24.73 25.07 29.46
N ALA A 102 -24.02 26.17 29.67
CA ALA A 102 -22.76 26.25 30.38
C ALA A 102 -23.06 26.29 31.87
N ASP A 103 -22.38 25.45 32.65
CA ASP A 103 -22.03 25.69 34.06
C ASP A 103 -20.95 24.64 34.41
N ALA A 104 -19.68 25.01 34.51
CA ALA A 104 -19.03 25.53 35.69
C ALA A 104 -18.72 24.45 36.76
N ASP A 105 -17.44 24.46 37.14
CA ASP A 105 -16.94 24.26 38.50
C ASP A 105 -16.46 22.87 38.97
N ALA A 106 -15.31 22.94 39.66
CA ALA A 106 -14.65 21.94 40.52
C ALA A 106 -14.11 20.67 39.81
N GLY A 107 -12.81 20.39 39.76
CA GLY A 107 -11.80 20.66 40.79
C GLY A 107 -12.01 19.75 41.99
N GLU A 108 -11.69 18.46 41.87
CA GLU A 108 -11.38 17.64 43.04
C GLU A 108 -10.33 16.59 42.69
N GLU A 109 -9.20 16.77 43.37
CA GLU A 109 -8.08 15.86 43.44
C GLU A 109 -8.36 14.96 44.63
N VAL A 110 -8.47 13.65 44.45
CA VAL A 110 -8.36 12.70 45.57
C VAL A 110 -7.31 11.66 45.23
N SER A 111 -6.19 11.87 45.90
CA SER A 111 -5.12 10.94 46.23
C SER A 111 -5.62 9.74 47.05
N GLU A 112 -5.16 8.54 46.70
CA GLU A 112 -4.89 7.42 47.61
C GLU A 112 -3.85 6.55 46.88
N ASP A 113 -2.55 6.76 47.10
CA ASP A 113 -1.72 6.24 48.19
C ASP A 113 -1.62 4.70 48.22
N ALA A 114 -0.58 4.20 47.57
CA ALA A 114 0.08 2.94 47.93
C ALA A 114 1.59 3.07 47.62
N GLU A 115 2.32 3.58 48.61
CA GLU A 115 3.59 3.03 49.11
C GLU A 115 3.82 1.54 48.69
N THR A 116 5.01 1.01 48.39
CA THR A 116 6.38 1.34 48.77
C THR A 116 7.35 0.41 48.01
N GLY A 117 8.58 0.90 47.75
CA GLY A 117 9.80 0.07 47.58
C GLY A 117 10.32 -0.05 46.15
N GLN A 118 11.29 0.74 45.66
CA GLN A 118 12.71 0.80 46.07
C GLN A 118 13.36 -0.60 46.00
N GLU A 119 14.37 -0.95 45.20
CA GLU A 119 15.33 -0.29 44.31
C GLU A 119 16.03 -1.39 43.47
N PRO A 120 16.85 -1.04 42.44
CA PRO A 120 17.53 -1.96 41.56
C PRO A 120 18.92 -2.35 42.08
N ALA A 121 19.34 -3.61 41.92
CA ALA A 121 20.75 -3.98 42.03
C ALA A 121 21.09 -5.28 41.30
N THR A 122 21.95 -5.13 40.30
CA THR A 122 22.90 -6.08 39.75
C THR A 122 23.46 -7.10 40.75
N ARG A 123 23.45 -8.40 40.40
CA ARG A 123 24.33 -9.48 40.93
C ARG A 123 24.00 -10.78 40.15
N ALA A 124 24.88 -11.63 39.66
CA ALA A 124 26.32 -11.84 39.71
C ALA A 124 26.77 -12.55 38.41
#